data_AF-A0A128F8P2-F1
#
_entry.id   AF-A0A128F8P2-F1
#
_cell.length_a   1.000
_cell.length_b   1.000
_cell.length_c   1.000
_cell.angle_alpha   90.00
_cell.angle_beta   90.00
_cell.angle_gamma   90.00
#
_symmetry.space_group_name_H-M   'P 1'
#
loop_
_entity.id
_entity.type
_entity.pdbx_description
1 polymer ?
#
loop_
_entity_poly.entity_id
_entity_poly.type
_entity_poly.pdbx_seq_one_letter_code
_entity_poly.pdbx_strand_id
1 'polypeptide(L)'
;MLEFSKFILLVAGSSALTGGLAFVFKNTISKLLTSSLKHSFDKKLEVLKDRLSDESQQREALRDIVISGYSNRKSVLFNKKVESAEKILKKLEGLTPALTTVGAIGLLPKSYLIDPMQNSEAFEYIKSFTDKVTMESFSLNDIQSVRLYLPEICWTYFSAYQQVLVGFHAIALQLNSPNTGLPQTMWAVNSKVLKTAMPDYKVNDVEIEGELLVKMVNGLKEMVIISLQSALNGDLDDAEAISKVQALNEAIVQANQETMTNQGSMKNFT
;
A
#
# COMPACT_ATOMS: atom_id res chain seq x y z
N MET A 1 -99.42 29.07 52.35
CA MET A 1 -99.19 28.82 50.91
C MET A 1 -98.36 29.90 50.22
N LEU A 2 -98.51 31.20 50.52
CA LEU A 2 -97.77 32.30 49.86
C LEU A 2 -96.24 32.31 50.13
N GLU A 3 -95.79 31.91 51.31
CA GLU A 3 -94.36 31.88 51.69
C GLU A 3 -93.55 30.82 50.90
N PHE A 4 -94.15 29.66 50.64
CA PHE A 4 -93.47 28.55 49.94
C PHE A 4 -93.25 28.84 48.45
N SER A 5 -94.18 29.56 47.82
CA SER A 5 -94.06 30.02 46.43
C SER A 5 -92.91 31.03 46.25
N LYS A 6 -92.77 31.99 47.18
CA LYS A 6 -91.65 32.96 47.18
C LYS A 6 -90.30 32.27 47.37
N PHE A 7 -90.23 31.25 48.23
CA PHE A 7 -89.01 30.47 48.43
C PHE A 7 -88.59 29.71 47.17
N ILE A 8 -89.55 29.04 46.49
CA ILE A 8 -89.27 28.34 45.22
C ILE A 8 -88.84 29.33 44.13
N LEU A 9 -89.47 30.50 44.01
CA LEU A 9 -89.10 31.53 43.03
C LEU A 9 -87.70 32.09 43.29
N LEU A 10 -87.32 32.28 44.55
CA LEU A 10 -86.02 32.81 44.93
C LEU A 10 -84.90 31.76 44.74
N VAL A 11 -85.17 30.49 45.05
CA VAL A 11 -84.26 29.36 44.80
C VAL A 11 -84.13 29.06 43.31
N ALA A 12 -85.22 29.13 42.53
CA ALA A 12 -85.18 28.95 41.08
C ALA A 12 -84.44 30.10 40.39
N GLY A 13 -84.64 31.34 40.85
CA GLY A 13 -83.93 32.52 40.34
C GLY A 13 -82.43 32.47 40.61
N SER A 14 -82.01 32.07 41.82
CA SER A 14 -80.59 31.91 42.14
C SER A 14 -79.95 30.75 41.37
N SER A 15 -80.65 29.62 41.24
CA SER A 15 -80.19 28.46 40.46
C SER A 15 -80.03 28.77 38.97
N ALA A 16 -80.96 29.55 38.39
CA ALA A 16 -80.89 29.99 37.00
C ALA A 16 -79.75 31.00 36.77
N LEU A 17 -79.52 31.91 37.71
CA LEU A 17 -78.38 32.84 37.67
C LEU A 17 -77.04 32.12 37.79
N THR A 18 -76.90 31.19 38.74
CA THR A 18 -75.67 30.39 38.91
C THR A 18 -75.42 29.47 37.71
N GLY A 19 -76.46 28.84 37.17
CA GLY A 19 -76.38 28.01 35.97
C GLY A 19 -76.02 28.81 34.71
N GLY A 20 -76.61 29.99 34.54
CA GLY A 20 -76.29 30.92 33.46
C GLY A 20 -74.85 31.44 33.53
N LEU A 21 -74.39 31.83 34.72
CA LEU A 21 -72.99 32.22 34.95
C LEU A 21 -72.04 31.05 34.69
N ALA A 22 -72.33 29.84 35.18
CA ALA A 22 -71.53 28.65 34.93
C ALA A 22 -71.42 28.31 33.43
N PHE A 23 -72.50 28.50 32.66
CA PHE A 23 -72.49 28.27 31.22
C PHE A 23 -71.61 29.28 30.47
N VAL A 24 -71.69 30.56 30.82
CA VAL A 24 -70.84 31.63 30.25
C VAL A 24 -69.37 31.40 30.63
N PHE A 25 -69.08 31.11 31.91
CA PHE A 25 -67.73 30.82 32.37
C PHE A 25 -67.15 29.55 31.75
N LYS A 26 -67.94 28.50 31.53
CA LYS A 26 -67.49 27.26 30.87
C LYS A 26 -66.87 27.55 29.51
N ASN A 27 -67.50 28.43 28.71
CA ASN A 27 -67.01 28.75 27.37
C ASN A 27 -65.74 29.61 27.41
N THR A 28 -65.66 30.57 28.35
CA THR A 28 -64.49 31.44 28.52
C THR A 28 -63.28 30.67 29.08
N ILE A 29 -63.50 29.84 30.10
CA ILE A 29 -62.47 28.98 30.72
C ILE A 29 -61.96 27.98 29.69
N SER A 30 -62.85 27.33 28.91
CA SER A 30 -62.45 26.41 27.85
C SER A 30 -61.60 27.12 26.79
N LYS A 31 -61.99 28.31 26.32
CA LYS A 31 -61.19 29.07 25.34
C LYS A 31 -59.82 29.49 25.89
N LEU A 32 -59.75 29.94 27.13
CA LEU A 32 -58.48 30.33 27.77
C LEU A 32 -57.54 29.12 27.95
N LEU A 33 -58.06 27.98 28.40
CA LEU A 33 -57.29 26.73 28.53
C LEU A 33 -56.82 26.22 27.16
N THR A 34 -57.70 26.18 26.16
CA THR A 34 -57.34 25.72 24.81
C THR A 34 -56.33 26.67 24.15
N SER A 35 -56.47 27.99 24.33
CA SER A 35 -55.52 28.97 23.79
C SER A 35 -54.14 28.86 24.47
N SER A 36 -54.11 28.69 25.80
CA SER A 36 -52.87 28.51 26.56
C SER A 36 -52.16 27.20 26.18
N LEU A 37 -52.91 26.10 26.06
CA LEU A 37 -52.39 24.82 25.59
C LEU A 37 -51.87 24.92 24.16
N LYS A 38 -52.64 25.53 23.25
CA LYS A 38 -52.23 25.71 21.85
C LYS A 38 -50.93 26.51 21.75
N HIS A 39 -50.82 27.63 22.46
CA HIS A 39 -49.58 28.41 22.48
C HIS A 39 -48.40 27.63 23.07
N SER A 40 -48.62 26.82 24.12
CA SER A 40 -47.59 25.93 24.68
C SER A 40 -47.14 24.87 23.67
N PHE A 41 -48.08 24.27 22.92
CA PHE A 41 -47.78 23.30 21.88
C PHE A 41 -47.05 23.94 20.70
N ASP A 42 -47.52 25.09 20.21
CA ASP A 42 -46.90 25.83 19.10
C ASP A 42 -45.45 26.21 19.46
N LYS A 43 -45.22 26.73 20.68
CA LYS A 43 -43.88 27.06 21.17
C LYS A 43 -42.99 25.83 21.31
N LYS A 44 -43.52 24.70 21.80
CA LYS A 44 -42.76 23.44 21.87
C LYS A 44 -42.43 22.90 20.49
N LEU A 45 -43.35 23.02 19.53
CA LEU A 45 -43.16 22.63 18.13
C LEU A 45 -42.08 23.46 17.45
N GLU A 46 -42.08 24.78 17.68
CA GLU A 46 -41.06 25.68 17.17
C GLU A 46 -39.67 25.33 17.73
N VAL A 47 -39.56 25.16 19.05
CA VAL A 47 -38.30 24.72 19.69
C VAL A 47 -37.84 23.35 19.20
N LEU A 48 -38.76 22.40 19.01
CA LEU A 48 -38.45 21.07 18.45
C LEU A 48 -37.97 21.17 17.00
N LYS A 49 -38.61 22.02 16.19
CA LYS A 49 -38.24 22.24 14.79
C LYS A 49 -36.86 22.89 14.67
N ASP A 50 -36.59 23.91 15.48
CA ASP A 50 -35.28 24.59 15.51
C ASP A 50 -34.19 23.61 15.96
N ARG A 51 -34.45 22.84 17.02
CA ARG A 51 -33.52 21.80 17.48
C ARG A 51 -33.27 20.72 16.42
N LEU A 52 -34.32 20.25 15.74
CA LEU A 52 -34.16 19.27 14.65
C LEU A 52 -33.38 19.85 13.47
N SER A 53 -33.59 21.12 13.14
CA SER A 53 -32.82 21.84 12.13
C SER A 53 -31.35 21.93 12.53
N ASP A 54 -31.04 22.39 13.74
CA ASP A 54 -29.67 22.48 14.24
C ASP A 54 -28.97 21.11 14.29
N GLU A 55 -29.64 20.08 14.80
CA GLU A 55 -29.11 18.71 14.82
C GLU A 55 -28.91 18.15 13.39
N SER A 56 -29.71 18.57 12.41
CA SER A 56 -29.51 18.18 11.01
C SER A 56 -28.30 18.86 10.38
N GLN A 57 -28.11 20.17 10.64
CA GLN A 57 -26.95 20.93 10.16
C GLN A 57 -25.65 20.43 10.77
N GLN A 58 -25.65 20.11 12.08
CA GLN A 58 -24.49 19.53 12.75
C GLN A 58 -24.12 18.15 12.17
N ARG A 59 -25.12 17.32 11.85
CA ARG A 59 -24.90 16.02 11.20
C ARG A 59 -24.30 16.16 9.80
N GLU A 60 -24.78 17.10 9.01
CA GLU A 60 -24.23 17.35 7.67
C GLU A 60 -22.80 17.88 7.76
N ALA A 61 -22.52 18.83 8.66
CA ALA A 61 -21.17 19.32 8.91
C ALA A 61 -20.20 18.20 9.36
N LEU A 62 -20.64 17.30 10.24
CA LEU A 62 -19.89 16.10 10.64
C LEU A 62 -19.60 15.19 9.45
N ARG A 63 -20.59 14.96 8.58
CA ARG A 63 -20.45 14.15 7.37
C ARG A 63 -19.42 14.76 6.43
N ASP A 64 -19.48 16.07 6.21
CA ASP A 64 -18.54 16.79 5.35
C ASP A 64 -17.11 16.74 5.91
N ILE A 65 -16.94 16.89 7.22
CA ILE A 65 -15.64 16.73 7.88
C ILE A 65 -15.09 15.31 7.70
N VAL A 66 -15.95 14.29 7.84
CA VAL A 66 -15.53 12.89 7.67
C VAL A 66 -15.17 12.61 6.21
N ILE A 67 -15.97 13.05 5.23
CA ILE A 67 -15.72 12.85 3.81
C ILE A 67 -14.47 13.59 3.36
N SER A 68 -14.33 14.87 3.73
CA SER A 68 -13.14 15.67 3.41
C SER A 68 -11.88 15.10 4.06
N GLY A 69 -11.97 14.68 5.33
CA GLY A 69 -10.89 13.99 6.04
C GLY A 69 -10.49 12.68 5.37
N TYR A 70 -11.46 11.88 4.93
CA TYR A 70 -11.22 10.62 4.20
C TYR A 70 -10.55 10.87 2.83
N SER A 71 -11.07 11.83 2.05
CA SER A 71 -10.49 12.21 0.77
C SER A 71 -9.05 12.71 0.91
N ASN A 72 -8.80 13.57 1.91
CA ASN A 72 -7.46 14.07 2.20
C ASN A 72 -6.50 12.93 2.57
N ARG A 73 -6.91 12.00 3.43
CA ARG A 73 -6.10 10.82 3.77
C ARG A 73 -5.80 9.97 2.54
N LYS A 74 -6.78 9.74 1.66
CA LYS A 74 -6.57 9.02 0.39
C LYS A 74 -5.56 9.74 -0.51
N SER A 75 -5.68 11.06 -0.65
CA SER A 75 -4.76 11.87 -1.45
C SER A 75 -3.34 11.82 -0.89
N VAL A 76 -3.17 11.98 0.43
CA VAL A 76 -1.86 11.87 1.09
C VAL A 76 -1.26 10.47 0.91
N LEU A 77 -2.06 9.42 1.08
CA LEU A 77 -1.60 8.04 0.88
C LEU A 77 -1.19 7.79 -0.57
N PHE A 78 -1.97 8.27 -1.53
CA PHE A 78 -1.65 8.18 -2.95
C PHE A 78 -0.36 8.92 -3.29
N ASN A 79 -0.18 10.15 -2.79
CA ASN A 79 1.07 10.90 -2.97
C ASN A 79 2.28 10.16 -2.40
N LYS A 80 2.13 9.52 -1.22
CA LYS A 80 3.19 8.68 -0.64
C LYS A 80 3.49 7.45 -1.48
N LYS A 81 2.47 6.86 -2.10
CA LYS A 81 2.61 5.75 -3.05
C LYS A 81 3.42 6.16 -4.29
N VAL A 82 3.09 7.32 -4.88
CA VAL A 82 3.81 7.90 -6.04
C VAL A 82 5.26 8.19 -5.67
N GLU A 83 5.51 8.92 -4.57
CA GLU A 83 6.86 9.24 -4.09
C GLU A 83 7.69 7.96 -3.87
N SER A 84 7.05 6.91 -3.37
CA SER A 84 7.71 5.62 -3.12
C SER A 84 8.05 4.87 -4.42
N ALA A 85 7.15 4.90 -5.41
CA ALA A 85 7.42 4.34 -6.74
C ALA A 85 8.57 5.09 -7.45
N GLU A 86 8.60 6.43 -7.36
CA GLU A 86 9.69 7.26 -7.89
C GLU A 86 11.04 6.92 -7.26
N LYS A 87 11.08 6.67 -5.94
CA LYS A 87 12.31 6.23 -5.26
C LYS A 87 12.83 4.91 -5.81
N ILE A 88 11.95 3.93 -6.05
CA ILE A 88 12.36 2.66 -6.67
C ILE A 88 12.85 2.90 -8.10
N LEU A 89 12.16 3.71 -8.90
CA LEU A 89 12.57 4.01 -10.27
C LEU A 89 13.96 4.68 -10.32
N LYS A 90 14.19 5.67 -9.48
CA LYS A 90 15.50 6.32 -9.35
C LYS A 90 16.58 5.32 -8.94
N LYS A 91 16.24 4.35 -8.08
CA LYS A 91 17.16 3.28 -7.70
C LYS A 91 17.46 2.33 -8.87
N LEU A 92 16.45 1.96 -9.66
CA LEU A 92 16.62 1.16 -10.87
C LEU A 92 17.56 1.84 -11.87
N GLU A 93 17.41 3.16 -12.06
CA GLU A 93 18.31 3.96 -12.91
C GLU A 93 19.74 3.92 -12.40
N GLY A 94 19.93 4.10 -11.09
CA GLY A 94 21.24 4.00 -10.44
C GLY A 94 21.91 2.63 -10.57
N LEU A 95 21.13 1.57 -10.80
CA LEU A 95 21.62 0.20 -11.01
C LEU A 95 21.98 -0.09 -12.49
N THR A 96 21.76 0.85 -13.41
CA THR A 96 22.07 0.67 -14.85
C THR A 96 23.55 0.32 -15.11
N PRO A 97 24.55 0.90 -14.43
CA PRO A 97 25.94 0.48 -14.59
C PRO A 97 26.16 -1.00 -14.25
N ALA A 98 25.51 -1.53 -13.20
CA ALA A 98 25.61 -2.94 -12.85
C ALA A 98 25.00 -3.86 -13.92
N LEU A 99 23.92 -3.42 -14.58
CA LEU A 99 23.37 -4.13 -15.74
C LEU A 99 24.37 -4.24 -16.89
N THR A 100 25.19 -3.20 -17.12
CA THR A 100 26.26 -3.29 -18.14
C THR A 100 27.33 -4.33 -17.77
N THR A 101 27.62 -4.49 -16.47
CA THR A 101 28.50 -5.56 -15.97
C THR A 101 27.91 -6.94 -16.26
N VAL A 102 26.60 -7.13 -16.06
CA VAL A 102 25.92 -8.39 -16.43
C VAL A 102 26.05 -8.66 -17.92
N GLY A 103 25.87 -7.64 -18.77
CA GLY A 103 26.07 -7.75 -20.21
C GLY A 103 27.49 -8.21 -20.57
N ALA A 104 28.50 -7.60 -19.95
CA ALA A 104 29.89 -7.97 -20.16
C ALA A 104 30.18 -9.42 -19.73
N ILE A 105 29.64 -9.86 -18.58
CA ILE A 105 29.75 -11.25 -18.12
C ILE A 105 29.03 -12.21 -19.05
N GLY A 106 27.85 -11.87 -19.53
CA GLY A 106 27.07 -12.71 -20.43
C GLY A 106 27.81 -13.04 -21.73
N LEU A 107 28.67 -12.14 -22.22
CA LEU A 107 29.49 -12.36 -23.41
C LEU A 107 30.67 -13.31 -23.19
N LEU A 108 30.98 -13.68 -21.93
CA LEU A 108 32.11 -14.55 -21.63
C LEU A 108 31.74 -16.01 -21.82
N PRO A 109 32.64 -16.80 -22.43
CA PRO A 109 32.62 -18.26 -22.31
C PRO A 109 32.57 -18.70 -20.84
N LYS A 110 31.70 -19.65 -20.53
CA LYS A 110 31.56 -20.25 -19.19
C LYS A 110 32.85 -20.85 -18.65
N SER A 111 33.76 -21.30 -19.53
CA SER A 111 35.08 -21.78 -19.14
C SER A 111 35.86 -20.75 -18.30
N TYR A 112 35.64 -19.45 -18.52
CA TYR A 112 36.27 -18.39 -17.75
C TYR A 112 35.72 -18.25 -16.32
N LEU A 113 34.54 -18.82 -16.02
CA LEU A 113 34.02 -18.91 -14.65
C LEU A 113 34.71 -20.02 -13.83
N ILE A 114 35.36 -20.98 -14.51
CA ILE A 114 35.99 -22.16 -13.90
C ILE A 114 37.50 -21.93 -13.73
N ASP A 115 38.14 -21.31 -14.72
CA ASP A 115 39.55 -20.94 -14.68
C ASP A 115 39.76 -19.46 -15.08
N PRO A 116 39.62 -18.54 -14.11
CA PRO A 116 39.77 -17.11 -14.34
C PRO A 116 41.22 -16.67 -14.61
N MET A 117 42.20 -17.57 -14.76
CA MET A 117 43.59 -17.16 -15.04
C MET A 117 43.99 -17.35 -16.50
N GLN A 118 43.13 -17.91 -17.35
CA GLN A 118 43.50 -18.27 -18.72
C GLN A 118 43.58 -17.11 -19.73
N ASN A 119 43.03 -15.91 -19.43
CA ASN A 119 42.99 -14.83 -20.43
C ASN A 119 42.97 -13.40 -19.85
N SER A 120 44.13 -12.73 -19.73
CA SER A 120 44.23 -11.37 -19.13
C SER A 120 43.39 -10.31 -19.84
N GLU A 121 43.11 -10.46 -21.14
CA GLU A 121 42.37 -9.48 -21.95
C GLU A 121 40.87 -9.48 -21.62
N ALA A 122 40.27 -10.67 -21.43
CA ALA A 122 38.88 -10.79 -20.98
C ALA A 122 38.67 -10.16 -19.60
N PHE A 123 39.67 -10.27 -18.70
CA PHE A 123 39.60 -9.66 -17.37
C PHE A 123 39.71 -8.14 -17.40
N GLU A 124 40.64 -7.58 -18.18
CA GLU A 124 40.73 -6.13 -18.36
C GLU A 124 39.44 -5.54 -18.93
N TYR A 125 38.81 -6.27 -19.87
CA TYR A 125 37.51 -5.90 -20.41
C TYR A 125 36.43 -5.84 -19.31
N ILE A 126 36.24 -6.89 -18.51
CA ILE A 126 35.24 -6.93 -17.43
C ILE A 126 35.51 -5.85 -16.37
N LYS A 127 36.78 -5.67 -15.99
CA LYS A 127 37.20 -4.71 -14.97
C LYS A 127 36.78 -3.27 -15.33
N SER A 128 36.85 -2.92 -16.62
CA SER A 128 36.41 -1.61 -17.11
C SER A 128 34.93 -1.29 -16.83
N PHE A 129 34.10 -2.32 -16.58
CA PHE A 129 32.70 -2.18 -16.19
C PHE A 129 32.49 -2.25 -14.67
N THR A 130 33.31 -2.99 -13.93
CA THR A 130 33.17 -3.10 -12.47
C THR A 130 33.59 -1.81 -11.77
N ASP A 131 34.61 -1.12 -12.26
CA ASP A 131 35.14 0.10 -11.64
C ASP A 131 34.12 1.27 -11.62
N LYS A 132 33.07 1.17 -12.43
CA LYS A 132 31.98 2.16 -12.53
C LYS A 132 30.85 1.90 -11.53
N VAL A 133 30.87 0.77 -10.83
CA VAL A 133 29.82 0.35 -9.89
C VAL A 133 30.38 0.40 -8.47
N THR A 134 29.78 1.22 -7.61
CA THR A 134 30.15 1.26 -6.19
C THR A 134 29.21 0.39 -5.36
N MET A 135 29.70 -0.17 -4.24
CA MET A 135 28.84 -0.91 -3.31
C MET A 135 27.69 -0.07 -2.76
N GLU A 136 27.87 1.24 -2.66
CA GLU A 136 26.83 2.18 -2.25
C GLU A 136 25.63 2.21 -3.21
N SER A 137 25.85 1.94 -4.52
CA SER A 137 24.77 1.85 -5.50
C SER A 137 23.74 0.77 -5.14
N PHE A 138 24.17 -0.29 -4.43
CA PHE A 138 23.32 -1.38 -3.96
C PHE A 138 22.75 -1.17 -2.55
N SER A 139 23.10 -0.09 -1.85
CA SER A 139 22.56 0.18 -0.51
C SER A 139 21.04 0.35 -0.56
N LEU A 140 20.31 -0.22 0.39
CA LEU A 140 18.85 -0.09 0.49
C LEU A 140 18.40 0.97 1.50
N ASN A 141 19.34 1.61 2.20
CA ASN A 141 19.05 2.42 3.38
C ASN A 141 18.05 3.57 3.12
N ASP A 142 18.07 4.12 1.91
CA ASP A 142 17.23 5.23 1.47
C ASP A 142 15.83 4.82 1.01
N ILE A 143 15.59 3.53 0.76
CA ILE A 143 14.34 3.03 0.17
C ILE A 143 13.61 1.98 1.01
N GLN A 144 14.12 1.57 2.17
CA GLN A 144 13.40 0.62 3.06
C GLN A 144 11.98 1.09 3.43
N SER A 145 11.81 2.40 3.62
CA SER A 145 10.52 3.00 3.98
C SER A 145 9.44 2.87 2.91
N VAL A 146 9.84 2.63 1.65
CA VAL A 146 8.92 2.46 0.51
C VAL A 146 8.01 1.25 0.69
N ARG A 147 8.46 0.21 1.40
CA ARG A 147 7.67 -1.02 1.67
C ARG A 147 6.36 -0.73 2.41
N LEU A 148 6.26 0.38 3.13
CA LEU A 148 5.05 0.78 3.84
C LEU A 148 3.93 1.26 2.91
N TYR A 149 4.27 1.69 1.69
CA TYR A 149 3.35 2.37 0.78
C TYR A 149 3.11 1.61 -0.53
N LEU A 150 3.94 0.62 -0.86
CA LEU A 150 3.79 -0.20 -2.05
C LEU A 150 3.38 -1.63 -1.71
N PRO A 151 2.63 -2.30 -2.60
CA PRO A 151 2.37 -3.73 -2.48
C PRO A 151 3.66 -4.55 -2.43
N GLU A 152 3.65 -5.66 -1.70
CA GLU A 152 4.83 -6.49 -1.48
C GLU A 152 5.44 -7.01 -2.80
N ILE A 153 4.61 -7.29 -3.82
CA ILE A 153 5.08 -7.75 -5.13
C ILE A 153 6.05 -6.76 -5.81
N CYS A 154 5.84 -5.46 -5.65
CA CYS A 154 6.74 -4.44 -6.20
C CYS A 154 8.12 -4.54 -5.54
N TRP A 155 8.10 -4.71 -4.22
CA TRP A 155 9.33 -4.85 -3.44
C TRP A 155 10.05 -6.17 -3.75
N THR A 156 9.30 -7.27 -3.89
CA THR A 156 9.86 -8.58 -4.18
C THR A 156 10.53 -8.62 -5.56
N TYR A 157 9.89 -8.08 -6.61
CA TYR A 157 10.54 -7.97 -7.93
C TYR A 157 11.78 -7.07 -7.89
N PHE A 158 11.70 -5.92 -7.21
CA PHE A 158 12.84 -5.04 -7.07
C PHE A 158 14.00 -5.71 -6.32
N SER A 159 13.70 -6.44 -5.25
CA SER A 159 14.69 -7.19 -4.47
C SER A 159 15.34 -8.30 -5.28
N ALA A 160 14.55 -9.03 -6.07
CA ALA A 160 15.06 -10.04 -6.98
C ALA A 160 16.01 -9.42 -8.02
N TYR A 161 15.59 -8.32 -8.65
CA TYR A 161 16.41 -7.60 -9.62
C TYR A 161 17.75 -7.15 -9.02
N GLN A 162 17.70 -6.51 -7.85
CA GLN A 162 18.90 -6.07 -7.16
C GLN A 162 19.80 -7.25 -6.78
N GLN A 163 19.26 -8.32 -6.21
CA GLN A 163 20.03 -9.50 -5.82
C GLN A 163 20.80 -10.08 -7.00
N VAL A 164 20.13 -10.21 -8.14
CA VAL A 164 20.74 -10.71 -9.38
C VAL A 164 21.89 -9.81 -9.83
N LEU A 165 21.69 -8.49 -9.83
CA LEU A 165 22.75 -7.55 -10.20
C LEU A 165 23.93 -7.59 -9.23
N VAL A 166 23.68 -7.63 -7.92
CA VAL A 166 24.72 -7.74 -6.89
C VAL A 166 25.51 -9.03 -7.10
N GLY A 167 24.84 -10.14 -7.29
CA GLY A 167 25.47 -11.44 -7.46
C GLY A 167 26.34 -11.51 -8.71
N PHE A 168 25.87 -11.01 -9.86
CA PHE A 168 26.70 -10.93 -11.07
C PHE A 168 27.84 -9.92 -10.94
N HIS A 169 27.62 -8.78 -10.28
CA HIS A 169 28.71 -7.85 -10.00
C HIS A 169 29.78 -8.49 -9.09
N ALA A 170 29.38 -9.28 -8.09
CA ALA A 170 30.29 -10.03 -7.24
C ALA A 170 31.08 -11.10 -8.02
N ILE A 171 30.45 -11.79 -8.97
CA ILE A 171 31.14 -12.68 -9.93
C ILE A 171 32.23 -11.90 -10.66
N ALA A 172 31.89 -10.75 -11.25
CA ALA A 172 32.83 -9.92 -12.00
C ALA A 172 34.05 -9.48 -11.16
N LEU A 173 33.83 -9.11 -9.88
CA LEU A 173 34.92 -8.76 -8.98
C LEU A 173 35.83 -9.97 -8.66
N GLN A 174 35.24 -11.16 -8.52
CA GLN A 174 35.96 -12.37 -8.13
C GLN A 174 36.67 -13.07 -9.29
N LEU A 175 36.31 -12.78 -10.53
CA LEU A 175 37.08 -13.20 -11.70
C LEU A 175 38.54 -12.69 -11.65
N ASN A 176 38.83 -11.66 -10.85
CA ASN A 176 40.18 -11.16 -10.61
C ASN A 176 40.90 -11.80 -9.40
N SER A 177 40.30 -12.78 -8.73
CA SER A 177 40.85 -13.44 -7.54
C SER A 177 41.16 -14.92 -7.79
N PRO A 178 42.15 -15.51 -7.09
CA PRO A 178 42.47 -16.93 -7.22
C PRO A 178 41.24 -17.82 -6.95
N ASN A 179 41.19 -18.96 -7.62
CA ASN A 179 40.03 -19.82 -7.80
C ASN A 179 39.32 -20.21 -6.47
N THR A 180 38.27 -19.47 -6.10
CA THR A 180 37.46 -19.70 -4.90
C THR A 180 36.24 -20.60 -5.16
N GLY A 181 35.93 -20.95 -6.41
CA GLY A 181 34.68 -21.65 -6.76
C GLY A 181 33.39 -20.85 -6.51
N LEU A 182 33.48 -19.68 -5.88
CA LEU A 182 32.38 -18.80 -5.52
C LEU A 182 31.67 -18.17 -6.75
N PRO A 183 32.36 -17.88 -7.88
CA PRO A 183 31.69 -17.48 -9.11
C PRO A 183 30.63 -18.47 -9.60
N GLN A 184 30.91 -19.78 -9.55
CA GLN A 184 30.00 -20.82 -9.99
C GLN A 184 28.78 -20.94 -9.08
N THR A 185 28.99 -20.87 -7.77
CA THR A 185 27.89 -20.86 -6.79
C THR A 185 26.97 -19.65 -6.98
N MET A 186 27.54 -18.45 -7.08
CA MET A 186 26.75 -17.22 -7.31
C MET A 186 25.96 -17.30 -8.61
N TRP A 187 26.55 -17.88 -9.66
CA TRP A 187 25.88 -18.07 -10.93
C TRP A 187 24.64 -18.96 -10.80
N ALA A 188 24.77 -20.12 -10.14
CA ALA A 188 23.66 -21.04 -9.91
C ALA A 188 22.54 -20.39 -9.10
N VAL A 189 22.92 -19.67 -8.04
CA VAL A 189 22.01 -18.93 -7.17
C VAL A 189 21.21 -17.86 -7.94
N ASN A 190 21.90 -16.99 -8.69
CA ASN A 190 21.23 -15.95 -9.47
C ASN A 190 20.35 -16.54 -10.58
N SER A 191 20.79 -17.64 -11.19
CA SER A 191 20.02 -18.34 -12.20
C SER A 191 18.70 -18.88 -11.65
N LYS A 192 18.73 -19.42 -10.42
CA LYS A 192 17.51 -19.87 -9.73
C LYS A 192 16.54 -18.72 -9.48
N VAL A 193 17.03 -17.57 -8.98
CA VAL A 193 16.19 -16.37 -8.79
C VAL A 193 15.56 -15.92 -10.11
N LEU A 194 16.33 -15.88 -11.20
CA LEU A 194 15.82 -15.51 -12.53
C LEU A 194 14.75 -16.47 -13.04
N LYS A 195 14.96 -17.79 -12.92
CA LYS A 195 13.95 -18.80 -13.31
C LYS A 195 12.68 -18.69 -12.50
N THR A 196 12.78 -18.47 -11.19
CA THR A 196 11.61 -18.29 -10.31
C THR A 196 10.84 -17.02 -10.63
N ALA A 197 11.55 -15.90 -10.87
CA ALA A 197 10.90 -14.63 -11.16
C ALA A 197 10.22 -14.59 -12.55
N MET A 198 10.69 -15.42 -13.48
CA MET A 198 10.27 -15.42 -14.89
C MET A 198 10.03 -16.84 -15.43
N PRO A 199 9.01 -17.56 -14.93
CA PRO A 199 8.75 -18.95 -15.32
C PRO A 199 8.25 -19.11 -16.77
N ASP A 200 7.70 -18.04 -17.36
CA ASP A 200 7.17 -18.06 -18.73
C ASP A 200 8.27 -18.11 -19.80
N TYR A 201 9.47 -17.66 -19.45
CA TYR A 201 10.63 -18.05 -20.22
C TYR A 201 10.80 -19.54 -19.96
N LYS A 202 10.57 -20.38 -20.99
CA LYS A 202 10.70 -21.85 -20.95
C LYS A 202 12.16 -22.28 -20.74
N VAL A 203 12.79 -21.83 -19.66
CA VAL A 203 14.23 -21.96 -19.34
C VAL A 203 14.47 -23.01 -18.28
N ASN A 204 13.45 -23.79 -17.89
CA ASN A 204 13.62 -24.79 -16.83
C ASN A 204 14.81 -25.72 -17.14
N ASP A 205 15.01 -26.05 -18.42
CA ASP A 205 16.08 -26.95 -18.89
C ASP A 205 17.21 -26.24 -19.67
N VAL A 206 17.14 -24.92 -19.86
CA VAL A 206 18.15 -24.15 -20.60
C VAL A 206 19.10 -23.46 -19.62
N GLU A 207 20.39 -23.46 -19.93
CA GLU A 207 21.38 -22.69 -19.16
C GLU A 207 21.24 -21.19 -19.49
N ILE A 208 21.22 -20.35 -18.47
CA ILE A 208 21.03 -18.90 -18.62
C ILE A 208 22.37 -18.27 -19.00
N GLU A 209 22.67 -18.17 -20.29
CA GLU A 209 23.97 -17.68 -20.78
C GLU A 209 23.81 -16.62 -21.88
N GLY A 210 24.87 -15.88 -22.19
CA GLY A 210 24.87 -15.01 -23.36
C GLY A 210 23.81 -13.93 -23.34
N GLU A 211 23.19 -13.76 -24.50
CA GLU A 211 22.07 -12.84 -24.72
C GLU A 211 20.84 -13.18 -23.86
N LEU A 212 20.63 -14.46 -23.53
CA LEU A 212 19.51 -14.89 -22.70
C LEU A 212 19.62 -14.35 -21.29
N LEU A 213 20.82 -14.34 -20.70
CA LEU A 213 21.06 -13.74 -19.39
C LEU A 213 20.65 -12.26 -19.38
N VAL A 214 21.13 -11.49 -20.36
CA VAL A 214 20.84 -10.05 -20.46
C VAL A 214 19.34 -9.82 -20.68
N LYS A 215 18.70 -10.62 -21.51
CA LYS A 215 17.27 -10.56 -21.77
C LYS A 215 16.45 -10.85 -20.51
N MET A 216 16.82 -11.87 -19.73
CA MET A 216 16.12 -12.21 -18.48
C MET A 216 16.30 -11.13 -17.42
N VAL A 217 17.51 -10.56 -17.26
CA VAL A 217 17.72 -9.47 -16.30
C VAL A 217 16.94 -8.20 -16.70
N ASN A 218 16.87 -7.88 -17.99
CA ASN A 218 16.02 -6.80 -18.50
C ASN A 218 14.54 -7.09 -18.30
N GLY A 219 14.09 -8.31 -18.57
CA GLY A 219 12.71 -8.71 -18.31
C GLY A 219 12.36 -8.60 -16.83
N LEU A 220 13.28 -8.93 -15.92
CA LEU A 220 13.08 -8.73 -14.49
C LEU A 220 12.94 -7.25 -14.11
N LYS A 221 13.73 -6.37 -14.72
CA LYS A 221 13.56 -4.91 -14.60
C LYS A 221 12.18 -4.46 -15.08
N GLU A 222 11.72 -4.96 -16.23
CA GLU A 222 10.39 -4.68 -16.76
C GLU A 222 9.29 -5.13 -15.79
N MET A 223 9.44 -6.29 -15.15
CA MET A 223 8.49 -6.75 -14.12
C MET A 223 8.41 -5.80 -12.93
N VAL A 224 9.53 -5.18 -12.51
CA VAL A 224 9.49 -4.13 -11.50
C VAL A 224 8.64 -2.96 -11.98
N ILE A 225 8.87 -2.46 -13.20
CA ILE A 225 8.15 -1.32 -13.76
C ILE A 225 6.64 -1.62 -13.89
N ILE A 226 6.29 -2.78 -14.44
CA ILE A 226 4.90 -3.23 -14.59
C ILE A 226 4.23 -3.31 -13.22
N SER A 227 4.89 -3.92 -12.22
CA SER A 227 4.32 -4.01 -10.86
C SER A 227 4.09 -2.64 -10.22
N LEU A 228 4.99 -1.67 -10.44
CA LEU A 228 4.79 -0.29 -9.97
C LEU A 228 3.61 0.38 -10.68
N GLN A 229 3.46 0.21 -12.00
CA GLN A 229 2.33 0.76 -12.75
C GLN A 229 1.00 0.16 -12.27
N SER A 230 0.93 -1.16 -12.14
CA SER A 230 -0.25 -1.85 -11.60
C SER A 230 -0.56 -1.38 -10.17
N ALA A 231 0.47 -1.17 -9.34
CA ALA A 231 0.28 -0.59 -8.01
C ALA A 231 -0.36 0.80 -8.11
N LEU A 232 0.17 1.69 -8.93
CA LEU A 232 -0.34 3.06 -9.06
C LEU A 232 -1.77 3.12 -9.63
N ASN A 233 -2.13 2.19 -10.51
CA ASN A 233 -3.47 2.07 -11.09
C ASN A 233 -4.49 1.43 -10.12
N GLY A 234 -4.02 0.71 -9.09
CA GLY A 234 -4.89 0.00 -8.16
C GLY A 234 -5.26 -1.42 -8.63
N ASP A 235 -4.50 -1.99 -9.56
CA ASP A 235 -4.77 -3.29 -10.20
C ASP A 235 -4.18 -4.49 -9.42
N LEU A 236 -3.58 -4.25 -8.25
CA LEU A 236 -2.89 -5.28 -7.46
C LEU A 236 -3.73 -5.72 -6.26
N ASP A 237 -4.69 -6.62 -6.49
CA ASP A 237 -5.45 -7.34 -5.45
C ASP A 237 -5.65 -8.83 -5.83
N ASP A 238 -4.74 -9.43 -6.59
CA ASP A 238 -4.87 -10.80 -7.08
C ASP A 238 -4.15 -11.84 -6.22
N ALA A 239 -4.84 -12.95 -5.95
CA ALA A 239 -4.29 -14.14 -5.26
C ALA A 239 -3.05 -14.71 -5.98
N GLU A 240 -2.96 -14.53 -7.30
CA GLU A 240 -1.80 -14.92 -8.10
C GLU A 240 -0.54 -14.11 -7.75
N ALA A 241 -0.69 -12.82 -7.42
CA ALA A 241 0.43 -11.98 -7.00
C ALA A 241 1.02 -12.46 -5.67
N ILE A 242 0.16 -12.92 -4.74
CA ILE A 242 0.60 -13.45 -3.43
C ILE A 242 1.44 -14.73 -3.59
N SER A 243 1.01 -15.66 -4.45
CA SER A 243 1.77 -16.89 -4.71
C SER A 243 3.13 -16.59 -5.35
N LYS A 244 3.18 -15.66 -6.31
CA LYS A 244 4.44 -15.19 -6.94
C LYS A 244 5.38 -14.54 -5.92
N VAL A 245 4.86 -13.72 -5.00
CA VAL A 245 5.65 -13.12 -3.91
C VAL A 245 6.32 -14.19 -3.05
N GLN A 246 5.56 -15.21 -2.63
CA GLN A 246 6.08 -16.25 -1.73
C GLN A 246 7.22 -17.04 -2.39
N ALA A 247 7.01 -17.56 -3.59
CA ALA A 247 8.01 -18.33 -4.31
C ALA A 247 9.31 -17.53 -4.55
N LEU A 248 9.18 -16.24 -4.91
CA LEU A 248 10.32 -15.40 -5.19
C LEU A 248 11.07 -14.99 -3.91
N ASN A 249 10.37 -14.70 -2.81
CA ASN A 249 10.99 -14.45 -1.51
C ASN A 249 11.77 -15.66 -1.00
N GLU A 250 11.22 -16.87 -1.13
CA GLU A 250 11.92 -18.11 -0.77
C GLU A 250 13.20 -18.29 -1.59
N ALA A 251 13.14 -18.05 -2.90
CA ALA A 251 14.31 -18.11 -3.76
C ALA A 251 15.40 -17.10 -3.35
N ILE A 252 15.02 -15.87 -2.99
CA ILE A 252 15.96 -14.83 -2.51
C ILE A 252 16.57 -15.21 -1.15
N VAL A 253 15.78 -15.73 -0.23
CA VAL A 253 16.28 -16.13 1.10
C VAL A 253 17.26 -17.29 0.98
N GLN A 254 16.93 -18.30 0.17
CA GLN A 254 17.83 -19.42 -0.10
C GLN A 254 19.12 -18.94 -0.78
N ALA A 255 19.00 -18.04 -1.76
CA ALA A 255 20.15 -17.42 -2.42
C ALA A 255 21.11 -16.77 -1.42
N ASN A 256 20.58 -15.99 -0.48
CA ASN A 256 21.38 -15.32 0.53
C ASN A 256 22.04 -16.31 1.51
N GLN A 257 21.32 -17.36 1.92
CA GLN A 257 21.85 -18.39 2.82
C GLN A 257 22.97 -19.20 2.15
N GLU A 258 22.77 -19.68 0.92
CA GLU A 258 23.76 -20.43 0.15
C GLU A 258 25.04 -19.62 -0.08
N THR A 259 24.91 -18.31 -0.30
CA THR A 259 26.07 -17.41 -0.45
C THR A 259 26.86 -17.27 0.86
N MET A 260 26.18 -17.15 2.00
CA MET A 260 26.83 -17.04 3.31
C MET A 260 27.50 -18.35 3.77
N THR A 261 26.86 -19.50 3.57
CA THR A 261 27.44 -20.81 3.93
C THR A 261 28.74 -21.06 3.16
N ASN A 262 28.75 -20.78 1.85
CA ASN A 262 29.93 -20.98 1.02
C ASN A 262 31.08 -20.02 1.34
N GLN A 263 30.78 -18.78 1.75
CA GLN A 263 31.80 -17.86 2.29
C GLN A 263 32.38 -18.33 3.63
N GLY A 264 31.55 -18.92 4.49
CA GLY A 264 31.99 -19.48 5.78
C GLY A 264 32.86 -20.72 5.64
N SER A 265 32.52 -21.62 4.71
CA SER A 265 33.28 -22.84 4.44
C SER A 265 34.68 -22.57 3.88
N MET A 266 34.86 -21.52 3.07
CA MET A 266 36.17 -21.19 2.49
C MET A 266 37.15 -20.54 3.45
N LYS A 267 36.68 -19.81 4.47
CA LYS A 267 37.57 -19.28 5.53
C LYS A 267 38.24 -20.38 6.36
N ASN A 268 37.73 -21.62 6.30
CA ASN A 268 38.29 -22.77 7.01
C ASN A 268 39.33 -23.57 6.19
N PHE A 269 39.58 -23.19 4.92
CA PHE A 269 40.56 -23.83 4.03
C PHE A 269 41.79 -22.95 3.70
N THR A 270 41.86 -21.74 4.28
CA THR A 270 43.04 -20.85 4.29
C THR A 270 43.69 -20.84 5.65
#